data_AF-A0A091JG95-F1
#
_entry.id   AF-A0A091JG95-F1
#
_cell.length_a   1.000
_cell.length_b   1.000
_cell.length_c   1.000
_cell.angle_alpha   90.00
_cell.angle_beta   90.00
_cell.angle_gamma   90.00
#
_symmetry.space_group_name_H-M   'P 1'
#
loop_
_entity.id
_entity.type
_entity.pdbx_description
1 polymer ?
#
loop_
_entity_poly.entity_id
_entity_poly.type
_entity_poly.pdbx_seq_one_letter_code
_entity_poly.pdbx_strand_id
1 'polypeptide(L)'
;PSRKRDKGAVADKKEPDAKIAKTEEGSSDKEEEEKSTKPPAGSSKSGWKNWKKTKESDSGGEESKITYCHWLLKSEPESRLEKGVDVKFSIDDLKAQPNQTTFWDGVRNYQARNFLRAMKLGQQAFFYHSNCKEPGIVGIVKIVKEAYPDHTQFDQKDPHYDSSSRKENPKWSMVDVQFVRMTKRFIPLSEIKAHHLAHKADGGPLKNMMLFTRQRLSIQPLTQEEFDFVLSLEEEKP
;
A
#
# COMPACT_ATOMS: atom_id res chain seq x y z
N PRO A 1 -57.89 19.81 -2.95
CA PRO A 1 -58.06 21.28 -2.99
C PRO A 1 -56.75 21.95 -3.47
N SER A 2 -56.42 21.94 -4.78
CA SER A 2 -56.97 22.75 -5.88
C SER A 2 -56.55 24.23 -5.86
N ARG A 3 -55.59 24.59 -6.74
CA ARG A 3 -55.45 25.80 -7.59
C ARG A 3 -54.15 25.59 -8.43
N LYS A 4 -54.16 25.17 -9.72
CA LYS A 4 -54.43 25.89 -11.00
C LYS A 4 -53.73 27.27 -11.07
N ARG A 5 -53.14 27.77 -12.16
CA ARG A 5 -52.70 27.36 -13.53
C ARG A 5 -52.10 28.64 -14.17
N ASP A 6 -51.10 28.52 -15.05
CA ASP A 6 -50.87 29.22 -16.35
C ASP A 6 -49.36 29.20 -16.68
N LYS A 7 -48.81 28.71 -17.80
CA LYS A 7 -49.06 28.71 -19.27
C LYS A 7 -48.74 30.03 -20.00
N GLY A 8 -47.72 29.96 -20.88
CA GLY A 8 -47.42 30.86 -22.02
C GLY A 8 -45.93 30.73 -22.42
N ALA A 9 -45.52 29.86 -23.36
CA ALA A 9 -45.39 30.04 -24.83
C ALA A 9 -44.20 30.96 -25.23
N VAL A 10 -43.03 30.44 -25.67
CA VAL A 10 -42.58 30.03 -27.04
C VAL A 10 -42.26 31.20 -28.00
N ALA A 11 -40.99 31.25 -28.46
CA ALA A 11 -40.48 31.55 -29.83
C ALA A 11 -38.98 31.95 -29.68
N ASP A 12 -37.97 31.18 -30.13
CA ASP A 12 -37.54 30.84 -31.49
C ASP A 12 -37.06 32.05 -32.33
N LYS A 13 -35.74 32.13 -32.60
CA LYS A 13 -35.14 32.39 -33.93
C LYS A 13 -33.61 32.65 -33.89
N LYS A 14 -32.91 31.75 -34.60
CA LYS A 14 -31.91 31.95 -35.68
C LYS A 14 -30.60 32.71 -35.44
N GLU A 15 -29.51 31.99 -35.74
CA GLU A 15 -28.22 32.46 -36.28
C GLU A 15 -28.39 33.31 -37.56
N PRO A 16 -27.31 33.98 -38.02
CA PRO A 16 -26.55 33.37 -39.11
C PRO A 16 -25.01 33.56 -39.08
N ASP A 17 -24.39 32.67 -39.86
CA ASP A 17 -23.02 32.54 -40.37
C ASP A 17 -22.30 33.81 -40.89
N ALA A 18 -20.95 33.70 -40.92
CA ALA A 18 -20.05 33.88 -42.09
C ALA A 18 -18.70 34.55 -41.69
N LYS A 19 -17.52 34.35 -42.29
CA LYS A 19 -16.83 33.35 -43.14
C LYS A 19 -15.48 34.03 -43.54
N ILE A 20 -14.49 33.25 -44.04
CA ILE A 20 -13.38 33.64 -44.98
C ILE A 20 -12.13 34.31 -44.32
N ALA A 21 -10.86 34.05 -44.68
CA ALA A 21 -10.16 33.05 -45.52
C ALA A 21 -8.61 33.19 -45.40
N LYS A 22 -7.90 32.11 -45.81
CA LYS A 22 -6.60 31.94 -46.57
C LYS A 22 -5.40 32.89 -46.30
N THR A 23 -4.12 32.51 -46.35
CA THR A 23 -3.25 31.87 -47.39
C THR A 23 -1.89 31.55 -46.71
N GLU A 24 -1.26 30.38 -46.87
CA GLU A 24 -0.29 29.91 -47.90
C GLU A 24 1.15 30.48 -47.88
N GLU A 25 2.10 29.58 -48.25
CA GLU A 25 3.54 29.71 -48.57
C GLU A 25 4.53 29.72 -47.37
N GLY A 26 5.66 28.97 -47.33
CA GLY A 26 6.34 28.11 -48.30
C GLY A 26 7.88 28.30 -48.22
N SER A 27 8.66 27.18 -48.20
CA SER A 27 10.11 27.09 -48.52
C SER A 27 11.13 27.64 -47.51
N SER A 28 12.40 27.24 -47.40
CA SER A 28 13.24 26.04 -47.67
C SER A 28 14.64 26.30 -47.04
N ASP A 29 15.48 25.26 -46.98
CA ASP A 29 16.97 25.21 -46.82
C ASP A 29 17.45 24.64 -45.45
N LYS A 30 17.84 23.35 -45.37
CA LYS A 30 19.09 22.64 -45.78
C LYS A 30 20.26 22.81 -44.80
N GLU A 31 20.57 21.74 -44.03
CA GLU A 31 21.80 20.87 -44.06
C GLU A 31 22.94 21.49 -43.22
N GLU A 32 23.69 20.82 -42.33
CA GLU A 32 24.37 19.51 -42.31
C GLU A 32 24.40 18.95 -40.85
N GLU A 33 24.12 17.66 -40.61
CA GLU A 33 25.02 16.49 -40.54
C GLU A 33 26.08 16.49 -39.40
N GLU A 34 25.85 15.70 -38.34
CA GLU A 34 26.94 14.95 -37.71
C GLU A 34 26.46 13.57 -37.21
N LYS A 35 27.19 12.54 -37.65
CA LYS A 35 26.93 11.11 -37.49
C LYS A 35 27.25 10.60 -36.08
N SER A 36 26.43 9.68 -35.56
CA SER A 36 26.98 8.53 -34.84
C SER A 36 26.01 7.34 -34.82
N THR A 37 26.55 6.20 -35.20
CA THR A 37 25.92 4.94 -35.61
C THR A 37 25.68 3.97 -34.44
N LYS A 38 24.49 3.36 -34.37
CA LYS A 38 24.28 1.97 -33.87
C LYS A 38 24.49 1.01 -35.07
N PRO A 39 24.77 -0.32 -34.93
CA PRO A 39 24.08 -1.32 -34.07
C PRO A 39 25.01 -2.55 -33.71
N PRO A 40 24.59 -3.83 -33.57
CA PRO A 40 23.38 -4.51 -33.07
C PRO A 40 23.66 -5.53 -31.92
N ALA A 41 22.63 -6.31 -31.55
CA ALA A 41 22.61 -7.36 -30.53
C ALA A 41 23.36 -8.67 -30.90
N GLY A 42 23.89 -9.38 -29.89
CA GLY A 42 24.38 -10.76 -30.03
C GLY A 42 25.03 -11.35 -28.77
N SER A 43 24.32 -12.27 -28.11
CA SER A 43 24.78 -13.43 -27.31
C SER A 43 26.15 -13.41 -26.61
N SER A 44 26.16 -13.49 -25.26
CA SER A 44 27.18 -14.30 -24.56
C SER A 44 26.66 -14.89 -23.23
N LYS A 45 26.55 -16.22 -23.21
CA LYS A 45 26.56 -17.03 -22.00
C LYS A 45 27.99 -17.04 -21.46
N SER A 46 28.27 -16.39 -20.34
CA SER A 46 29.39 -16.73 -19.43
C SER A 46 29.47 -15.70 -18.32
N GLY A 47 29.27 -16.11 -17.06
CA GLY A 47 29.42 -15.18 -15.93
C GLY A 47 28.97 -15.71 -14.58
N TRP A 48 28.43 -16.93 -14.49
CA TRP A 48 28.40 -17.66 -13.22
C TRP A 48 29.75 -18.33 -12.99
N LYS A 49 30.73 -17.55 -12.58
CA LYS A 49 31.96 -17.98 -11.89
C LYS A 49 32.76 -16.71 -11.53
N ASN A 50 33.03 -16.58 -10.22
CA ASN A 50 33.85 -15.55 -9.55
C ASN A 50 33.10 -14.42 -8.84
N TRP A 51 32.39 -14.79 -7.78
CA TRP A 51 32.27 -13.94 -6.56
C TRP A 51 32.90 -14.62 -5.33
N LYS A 52 33.31 -15.90 -5.43
CA LYS A 52 34.04 -16.59 -4.36
C LYS A 52 35.55 -16.32 -4.46
N LYS A 53 36.00 -15.19 -3.94
CA LYS A 53 37.24 -15.05 -3.13
C LYS A 53 37.46 -13.58 -2.77
N THR A 54 37.27 -13.25 -1.50
CA THR A 54 38.19 -12.47 -0.64
C THR A 54 37.39 -11.79 0.47
N LYS A 55 37.39 -12.41 1.65
CA LYS A 55 37.71 -11.81 2.95
C LYS A 55 37.51 -12.87 4.02
N GLU A 56 38.55 -13.69 4.21
CA GLU A 56 38.90 -14.14 5.55
C GLU A 56 39.64 -12.97 6.20
N SER A 57 38.98 -12.32 7.16
CA SER A 57 39.64 -11.54 8.20
C SER A 57 38.74 -11.60 9.43
N ASP A 58 39.25 -12.32 10.40
CA ASP A 58 38.75 -12.55 11.75
C ASP A 58 38.28 -11.26 12.44
N SER A 59 36.99 -11.21 12.79
CA SER A 59 36.42 -10.37 13.85
C SER A 59 34.99 -10.85 14.12
N GLY A 60 34.85 -11.68 15.14
CA GLY A 60 33.56 -12.15 15.65
C GLY A 60 32.72 -11.01 16.19
N GLY A 61 31.78 -10.54 15.39
CA GLY A 61 30.60 -9.79 15.81
C GLY A 61 29.40 -10.51 15.22
N GLU A 62 28.67 -11.26 16.03
CA GLU A 62 27.46 -11.95 15.60
C GLU A 62 26.37 -10.90 15.40
N GLU A 63 26.30 -10.36 14.18
CA GLU A 63 25.28 -9.41 13.77
C GLU A 63 23.94 -10.16 13.77
N SER A 64 23.25 -10.14 14.92
CA SER A 64 21.98 -10.82 15.12
C SER A 64 21.01 -10.40 14.02
N LYS A 65 20.70 -11.35 13.14
CA LYS A 65 19.76 -11.13 12.03
C LYS A 65 18.40 -10.80 12.63
N ILE A 66 17.96 -9.55 12.45
CA ILE A 66 16.65 -9.10 12.91
C ILE A 66 15.58 -10.07 12.40
N THR A 67 14.86 -10.68 13.34
CA THR A 67 13.77 -11.61 13.04
C THR A 67 12.45 -10.91 13.30
N TYR A 68 11.56 -10.98 12.32
CA TYR A 68 10.23 -10.39 12.40
C TYR A 68 9.19 -11.49 12.60
N CYS A 69 8.51 -11.47 13.74
CA CYS A 69 7.46 -12.42 14.11
C CYS A 69 6.07 -11.78 14.20
N HIS A 70 6.00 -10.45 14.18
CA HIS A 70 4.77 -9.66 14.27
C HIS A 70 4.66 -8.67 13.12
N TRP A 71 3.45 -8.15 12.91
CA TRP A 71 3.14 -7.29 11.77
C TRP A 71 2.23 -6.12 12.15
N LEU A 72 2.16 -5.13 11.27
CA LEU A 72 1.17 -4.05 11.29
C LEU A 72 0.56 -3.93 9.91
N LEU A 73 -0.77 -3.97 9.85
CA LEU A 73 -1.54 -3.90 8.61
C LEU A 73 -2.41 -2.65 8.67
N LYS A 74 -2.26 -1.77 7.68
CA LYS A 74 -3.02 -0.52 7.56
C LYS A 74 -4.30 -0.76 6.77
N SER A 75 -5.41 -0.24 7.27
CA SER A 75 -6.70 -0.17 6.60
C SER A 75 -7.36 1.19 6.85
N GLU A 76 -8.30 1.59 6.00
CA GLU A 76 -8.98 2.89 6.09
C GLU A 76 -10.36 2.72 6.74
N PRO A 77 -10.66 3.32 7.90
CA PRO A 77 -11.94 3.14 8.57
C PRO A 77 -13.03 4.11 8.08
N GLU A 78 -12.64 5.20 7.42
CA GLU A 78 -13.55 6.22 6.88
C GLU A 78 -13.78 5.99 5.37
N SER A 79 -14.92 6.44 4.86
CA SER A 79 -15.28 6.27 3.45
C SER A 79 -14.36 7.05 2.54
N ARG A 80 -13.82 6.38 1.51
CA ARG A 80 -13.02 6.99 0.46
C ARG A 80 -13.16 6.20 -0.83
N LEU A 81 -13.48 6.90 -1.91
CA LEU A 81 -13.64 6.29 -3.22
C LEU A 81 -12.29 6.17 -3.94
N GLU A 82 -11.95 4.96 -4.36
CA GLU A 82 -10.87 4.65 -5.30
C GLU A 82 -11.53 4.12 -6.58
N LYS A 83 -11.33 4.79 -7.72
CA LYS A 83 -11.96 4.44 -9.01
C LYS A 83 -13.48 4.20 -8.92
N GLY A 84 -14.18 4.93 -8.05
CA GLY A 84 -15.63 4.82 -7.85
C GLY A 84 -16.09 3.71 -6.89
N VAL A 85 -15.16 2.98 -6.27
CA VAL A 85 -15.42 1.94 -5.27
C VAL A 85 -14.96 2.44 -3.90
N ASP A 86 -15.80 2.26 -2.87
CA ASP A 86 -15.41 2.60 -1.50
C ASP A 86 -14.43 1.56 -0.94
N VAL A 87 -13.27 2.00 -0.47
CA VAL A 87 -12.23 1.12 0.10
C VAL A 87 -12.26 1.07 1.63
N LYS A 88 -13.32 1.63 2.24
CA LYS A 88 -13.55 1.59 3.68
C LYS A 88 -13.54 0.16 4.23
N PHE A 89 -12.68 -0.10 5.20
CA PHE A 89 -12.68 -1.31 6.00
C PHE A 89 -12.08 -1.07 7.40
N SER A 90 -12.95 -0.93 8.39
CA SER A 90 -12.59 -0.75 9.81
C SER A 90 -12.45 -2.10 10.54
N ILE A 91 -11.99 -2.06 11.79
CA ILE A 91 -11.91 -3.28 12.61
C ILE A 91 -13.30 -3.79 13.01
N ASP A 92 -14.30 -2.91 13.08
CA ASP A 92 -15.68 -3.31 13.32
C ASP A 92 -16.28 -3.99 12.10
N ASP A 93 -15.90 -3.57 10.89
CA ASP A 93 -16.26 -4.28 9.65
C ASP A 93 -15.66 -5.70 9.64
N LEU A 94 -14.40 -5.87 10.09
CA LEU A 94 -13.80 -7.20 10.30
C LEU A 94 -14.55 -8.03 11.33
N LYS A 95 -14.91 -7.45 12.48
CA LYS A 95 -15.67 -8.14 13.54
C LYS A 95 -17.04 -8.60 13.06
N ALA A 96 -17.63 -7.91 12.08
CA ALA A 96 -18.91 -8.26 11.47
C ALA A 96 -18.81 -9.36 10.39
N GLN A 97 -17.60 -9.68 9.92
CA GLN A 97 -17.41 -10.75 8.94
C GLN A 97 -17.72 -12.13 9.54
N PRO A 98 -18.12 -13.12 8.72
CA PRO A 98 -18.23 -14.51 9.15
C PRO A 98 -16.92 -15.00 9.80
N ASN A 99 -17.04 -15.62 10.99
CA ASN A 99 -15.90 -16.04 11.81
C ASN A 99 -14.89 -14.92 12.13
N GLN A 100 -15.32 -13.65 12.02
CA GLN A 100 -14.51 -12.46 12.17
C GLN A 100 -13.22 -12.51 11.32
N THR A 101 -13.34 -13.08 10.12
CA THR A 101 -12.22 -13.41 9.22
C THR A 101 -12.44 -12.75 7.86
N THR A 102 -11.38 -12.19 7.29
CA THR A 102 -11.39 -11.63 5.94
C THR A 102 -10.09 -11.94 5.21
N PHE A 103 -10.13 -11.87 3.88
CA PHE A 103 -8.93 -11.75 3.07
C PHE A 103 -8.40 -10.31 3.11
N TRP A 104 -7.09 -10.14 3.07
CA TRP A 104 -6.40 -8.84 3.09
C TRP A 104 -5.85 -8.49 1.70
N ASP A 105 -6.75 -8.10 0.81
CA ASP A 105 -6.46 -7.83 -0.59
C ASP A 105 -5.92 -6.41 -0.85
N GLY A 106 -5.83 -6.02 -2.12
CA GLY A 106 -5.55 -4.63 -2.52
C GLY A 106 -4.10 -4.17 -2.33
N VAL A 107 -3.21 -5.01 -1.80
CA VAL A 107 -1.79 -4.67 -1.65
C VAL A 107 -1.11 -4.62 -3.03
N ARG A 108 -0.72 -3.41 -3.45
CA ARG A 108 -0.04 -3.12 -4.74
C ARG A 108 1.37 -2.53 -4.59
N ASN A 109 1.98 -2.71 -3.41
CA ASN A 109 3.39 -2.37 -3.16
C ASN A 109 4.23 -3.66 -3.10
N TYR A 110 5.30 -3.74 -3.89
CA TYR A 110 6.13 -4.95 -3.98
C TYR A 110 6.79 -5.34 -2.65
N GLN A 111 7.21 -4.37 -1.84
CA GLN A 111 7.80 -4.63 -0.54
C GLN A 111 6.73 -5.16 0.43
N ALA A 112 5.56 -4.51 0.49
CA ALA A 112 4.43 -4.95 1.30
C ALA A 112 3.98 -6.37 0.93
N ARG A 113 3.91 -6.67 -0.38
CA ARG A 113 3.61 -8.01 -0.88
C ARG A 113 4.63 -9.05 -0.39
N ASN A 114 5.92 -8.72 -0.43
CA ASN A 114 6.95 -9.63 0.05
C ASN A 114 6.80 -9.90 1.55
N PHE A 115 6.36 -8.91 2.33
CA PHE A 115 6.03 -9.10 3.75
C PHE A 115 4.80 -10.00 3.95
N LEU A 116 3.73 -9.82 3.16
CA LEU A 116 2.60 -10.77 3.17
C LEU A 116 3.05 -12.21 2.90
N ARG A 117 3.96 -12.41 1.94
CA ARG A 117 4.53 -13.73 1.61
C ARG A 117 5.42 -14.31 2.71
N ALA A 118 5.93 -13.48 3.61
CA ALA A 118 6.76 -13.90 4.73
C ALA A 118 5.95 -14.24 5.99
N MET A 119 4.68 -13.82 6.06
CA MET A 119 3.77 -14.13 7.17
C MET A 119 3.54 -15.64 7.34
N LYS A 120 3.41 -16.06 8.59
CA LYS A 120 3.13 -17.46 8.98
C LYS A 120 1.84 -17.60 9.76
N LEU A 121 1.21 -18.77 9.65
CA LEU A 121 0.00 -19.08 10.40
C LEU A 121 0.17 -18.82 11.90
N GLY A 122 -0.84 -18.18 12.50
CA GLY A 122 -0.86 -17.86 13.92
C GLY A 122 -0.05 -16.62 14.32
N GLN A 123 0.81 -16.07 13.45
CA GLN A 123 1.49 -14.80 13.73
C GLN A 123 0.47 -13.68 13.92
N GLN A 124 0.76 -12.77 14.85
CA GLN A 124 -0.11 -11.66 15.19
C GLN A 124 0.25 -10.41 14.42
N ALA A 125 -0.74 -9.55 14.28
CA ALA A 125 -0.55 -8.24 13.71
C ALA A 125 -1.45 -7.19 14.36
N PHE A 126 -0.95 -5.96 14.40
CA PHE A 126 -1.78 -4.80 14.71
C PHE A 126 -2.65 -4.42 13.52
N PHE A 127 -3.94 -4.23 13.79
CA PHE A 127 -4.86 -3.56 12.86
C PHE A 127 -4.72 -2.05 13.08
N TYR A 128 -4.22 -1.35 12.06
CA TYR A 128 -3.95 0.08 12.10
C TYR A 128 -4.96 0.83 11.24
N HIS A 129 -5.66 1.80 11.85
CA HIS A 129 -6.51 2.75 11.14
C HIS A 129 -5.66 3.86 10.54
N SER A 130 -5.71 3.97 9.21
CA SER A 130 -4.98 4.95 8.42
C SER A 130 -5.93 5.86 7.64
N ASN A 131 -5.43 7.02 7.21
CA ASN A 131 -6.18 7.97 6.38
C ASN A 131 -7.55 8.37 6.97
N CYS A 132 -7.60 8.57 8.28
CA CYS A 132 -8.77 9.00 9.03
C CYS A 132 -8.39 10.15 9.97
N LYS A 133 -9.39 10.76 10.63
CA LYS A 133 -9.16 11.85 11.58
C LYS A 133 -8.29 11.45 12.75
N GLU A 134 -8.47 10.22 13.24
CA GLU A 134 -7.77 9.66 14.39
C GLU A 134 -7.02 8.38 13.99
N PRO A 135 -5.83 8.50 13.36
CA PRO A 135 -5.06 7.35 12.94
C PRO A 135 -4.35 6.70 14.13
N GLY A 136 -4.28 5.38 14.15
CA GLY A 136 -3.66 4.64 15.25
C GLY A 136 -3.96 3.15 15.24
N ILE A 137 -3.46 2.46 16.28
CA ILE A 137 -3.69 1.02 16.48
C ILE A 137 -4.96 0.84 17.29
N VAL A 138 -5.86 -0.02 16.79
CA VAL A 138 -7.19 -0.25 17.37
C VAL A 138 -7.41 -1.68 17.87
N GLY A 139 -6.57 -2.62 17.43
CA GLY A 139 -6.73 -4.02 17.80
C GLY A 139 -5.69 -4.94 17.21
N ILE A 140 -5.87 -6.23 17.48
CA ILE A 140 -4.97 -7.31 17.11
C ILE A 140 -5.75 -8.31 16.26
N VAL A 141 -5.11 -8.74 15.18
CA VAL A 141 -5.53 -9.84 14.32
C VAL A 141 -4.45 -10.92 14.31
N LYS A 142 -4.79 -12.10 13.81
CA LYS A 142 -3.83 -13.19 13.54
C LYS A 142 -3.97 -13.69 12.11
N ILE A 143 -2.89 -14.20 11.55
CA ILE A 143 -2.90 -14.81 10.22
C ILE A 143 -3.52 -16.21 10.31
N VAL A 144 -4.57 -16.47 9.53
CA VAL A 144 -5.26 -17.77 9.46
C VAL A 144 -5.11 -18.47 8.11
N LYS A 145 -4.55 -17.77 7.11
CA LYS A 145 -4.10 -18.36 5.84
C LYS A 145 -2.87 -17.63 5.32
N GLU A 146 -1.80 -18.36 5.03
CA GLU A 146 -0.58 -17.78 4.42
C GLU A 146 -0.85 -17.27 3.01
N ALA A 147 0.13 -16.56 2.45
CA ALA A 147 -0.04 -15.84 1.20
C ALA A 147 -0.50 -16.72 0.02
N TYR A 148 -1.52 -16.23 -0.69
CA TYR A 148 -2.05 -16.82 -1.90
C TYR A 148 -2.36 -15.72 -2.93
N PRO A 149 -2.63 -16.05 -4.22
CA PRO A 149 -2.93 -15.05 -5.23
C PRO A 149 -4.12 -14.16 -4.84
N ASP A 150 -3.93 -12.85 -4.92
CA ASP A 150 -5.01 -11.88 -4.75
C ASP A 150 -5.97 -11.96 -5.93
N HIS A 151 -7.25 -12.31 -5.74
CA HIS A 151 -8.18 -12.42 -6.86
C HIS A 151 -8.58 -11.07 -7.45
N THR A 152 -8.51 -9.97 -6.68
CA THR A 152 -8.94 -8.64 -7.14
C THR A 152 -8.04 -8.07 -8.22
N GLN A 153 -6.78 -8.53 -8.29
CA GLN A 153 -5.86 -8.11 -9.34
C GLN A 153 -6.31 -8.49 -10.76
N PHE A 154 -7.26 -9.42 -10.90
CA PHE A 154 -7.77 -9.89 -12.19
C PHE A 154 -9.16 -9.34 -12.55
N ASP A 155 -9.84 -8.65 -11.62
CA ASP A 155 -11.16 -8.08 -11.87
C ASP A 155 -11.05 -6.65 -12.36
N GLN A 156 -11.46 -6.38 -13.61
CA GLN A 156 -11.40 -5.05 -14.24
C GLN A 156 -12.24 -3.99 -13.54
N LYS A 157 -13.25 -4.39 -12.75
CA LYS A 157 -14.10 -3.48 -12.00
C LYS A 157 -13.52 -3.12 -10.64
N ASP A 158 -12.55 -3.90 -10.15
CA ASP A 158 -11.93 -3.66 -8.87
C ASP A 158 -10.97 -2.45 -8.94
N PRO A 159 -10.95 -1.58 -7.92
CA PRO A 159 -10.00 -0.46 -7.87
C PRO A 159 -8.54 -0.89 -8.01
N HIS A 160 -8.22 -2.11 -7.58
CA HIS A 160 -6.88 -2.68 -7.56
C HIS A 160 -6.60 -3.64 -8.74
N TYR A 161 -7.39 -3.59 -9.82
CA TYR A 161 -7.08 -4.30 -11.07
C TYR A 161 -5.65 -4.02 -11.57
N ASP A 162 -4.95 -5.07 -12.01
CA ASP A 162 -3.63 -4.95 -12.65
C ASP A 162 -3.62 -5.73 -13.97
N SER A 163 -3.76 -5.00 -15.10
CA SER A 163 -3.75 -5.56 -16.45
C SER A 163 -2.44 -6.28 -16.82
N SER A 164 -1.37 -6.05 -16.07
CA SER A 164 -0.07 -6.66 -16.30
C SER A 164 0.15 -7.92 -15.47
N SER A 165 -0.77 -8.28 -14.57
CA SER A 165 -0.74 -9.53 -13.82
C SER A 165 -1.37 -10.69 -14.60
N ARG A 166 -0.76 -11.87 -14.51
CA ARG A 166 -1.18 -13.07 -15.25
C ARG A 166 -1.59 -14.18 -14.27
N LYS A 167 -2.60 -14.97 -14.62
CA LYS A 167 -3.11 -16.04 -13.74
C LYS A 167 -2.07 -17.15 -13.49
N GLU A 168 -1.19 -17.38 -14.46
CA GLU A 168 -0.13 -18.40 -14.39
C GLU A 168 1.01 -17.98 -13.45
N ASN A 169 1.21 -16.66 -13.28
CA ASN A 169 2.20 -16.12 -12.35
C ASN A 169 1.69 -14.81 -11.72
N PRO A 170 0.77 -14.90 -10.74
CA PRO A 170 0.13 -13.73 -10.14
C PRO A 170 1.14 -12.81 -9.46
N LYS A 171 1.10 -11.52 -9.80
CA LYS A 171 2.00 -10.52 -9.23
C LYS A 171 1.72 -10.26 -7.77
N TRP A 172 0.44 -10.20 -7.40
CA TRP A 172 -0.03 -9.78 -6.09
C TRP A 172 -0.51 -10.95 -5.26
N SER A 173 -0.34 -10.81 -3.95
CA SER A 173 -0.69 -11.83 -2.98
C SER A 173 -1.48 -11.18 -1.86
N MET A 174 -2.35 -11.95 -1.23
CA MET A 174 -3.11 -11.61 -0.03
C MET A 174 -3.01 -12.75 0.98
N VAL A 175 -3.42 -12.49 2.21
CA VAL A 175 -3.51 -13.45 3.33
C VAL A 175 -4.91 -13.40 3.90
N ASP A 176 -5.31 -14.40 4.70
CA ASP A 176 -6.53 -14.27 5.52
C ASP A 176 -6.15 -13.92 6.95
N VAL A 177 -6.86 -12.97 7.54
CA VAL A 177 -6.70 -12.55 8.92
C VAL A 177 -7.98 -12.76 9.70
N GLN A 178 -7.84 -13.13 10.97
CA GLN A 178 -8.94 -13.26 11.91
C GLN A 178 -8.75 -12.29 13.07
N PHE A 179 -9.84 -11.64 13.48
CA PHE A 179 -9.87 -10.82 14.69
C PHE A 179 -9.45 -11.62 15.93
N VAL A 180 -8.66 -11.01 16.81
CA VAL A 180 -8.28 -11.59 18.10
C VAL A 180 -8.92 -10.80 19.24
N ARG A 181 -8.59 -9.50 19.34
CA ARG A 181 -9.14 -8.59 20.35
C ARG A 181 -8.94 -7.13 19.95
N MET A 182 -9.70 -6.23 20.57
CA MET A 182 -9.36 -4.81 20.60
C MET A 182 -8.14 -4.59 21.52
N THR A 183 -7.40 -3.49 21.32
CA THR A 183 -6.49 -2.99 22.35
C THR A 183 -7.30 -2.48 23.56
N LYS A 184 -6.73 -2.51 24.77
CA LYS A 184 -7.43 -2.05 25.99
C LYS A 184 -7.86 -0.59 25.91
N ARG A 185 -7.09 0.21 25.18
CA ARG A 185 -7.42 1.57 24.75
C ARG A 185 -6.91 1.82 23.33
N PHE A 186 -7.42 2.85 22.68
CA PHE A 186 -6.87 3.31 21.41
C PHE A 186 -5.44 3.82 21.60
N ILE A 187 -4.54 3.42 20.70
CA ILE A 187 -3.14 3.88 20.68
C ILE A 187 -2.94 4.82 19.48
N PRO A 188 -3.07 6.14 19.65
CA PRO A 188 -3.00 7.11 18.56
C PRO A 188 -1.60 7.20 17.97
N LEU A 189 -1.52 7.48 16.65
CA LEU A 189 -0.26 7.69 15.94
C LEU A 189 0.65 8.73 16.62
N SER A 190 0.07 9.78 17.19
CA SER A 190 0.80 10.85 17.89
C SER A 190 1.59 10.33 19.08
N GLU A 191 1.02 9.40 19.86
CA GLU A 191 1.67 8.78 21.02
C GLU A 191 2.82 7.88 20.57
N ILE A 192 2.56 6.98 19.62
CA ILE A 192 3.60 6.09 19.06
C ILE A 192 4.75 6.93 18.47
N LYS A 193 4.43 8.08 17.85
CA LYS A 193 5.43 9.00 17.30
C LYS A 193 6.27 9.66 18.38
N ALA A 194 5.67 10.06 19.51
CA ALA A 194 6.41 10.63 20.63
C ALA A 194 7.45 9.63 21.17
N HIS A 195 7.04 8.38 21.40
CA HIS A 195 7.96 7.32 21.82
C HIS A 195 9.02 7.02 20.76
N HIS A 196 8.67 6.95 19.48
CA HIS A 196 9.66 6.78 18.41
C HIS A 196 10.75 7.86 18.43
N LEU A 197 10.36 9.13 18.61
CA LEU A 197 11.30 10.26 18.65
C LEU A 197 12.21 10.19 19.89
N ALA A 198 11.68 9.85 21.06
CA ALA A 198 12.46 9.64 22.27
C ALA A 198 13.44 8.46 22.09
N HIS A 199 12.93 7.33 21.62
CA HIS A 199 13.71 6.11 21.40
C HIS A 199 14.83 6.27 20.37
N LYS A 200 14.62 7.16 19.39
CA LYS A 200 15.64 7.49 18.40
C LYS A 200 16.86 8.18 19.03
N ALA A 201 16.69 8.89 20.15
CA ALA A 201 17.77 9.56 20.86
C ALA A 201 18.47 8.64 21.88
N ASP A 202 17.72 7.80 22.60
CA ASP A 202 18.23 6.98 23.71
C ASP A 202 18.47 5.49 23.38
N GLY A 203 18.04 5.04 22.20
CA GLY A 203 18.23 3.67 21.75
C GLY A 203 17.09 2.69 22.08
N GLY A 204 15.91 3.18 22.52
CA GLY A 204 14.76 2.35 22.89
C GLY A 204 14.07 1.55 21.77
N PRO A 205 13.03 0.76 22.11
CA PRO A 205 12.44 -0.26 21.24
C PRO A 205 11.92 0.26 19.89
N LEU A 206 11.29 1.44 19.89
CA LEU A 206 10.65 2.00 18.69
C LEU A 206 11.59 2.81 17.80
N LYS A 207 12.90 2.87 18.09
CA LYS A 207 13.85 3.74 17.37
C LYS A 207 13.86 3.55 15.85
N ASN A 208 13.61 2.32 15.39
CA ASN A 208 13.65 1.92 13.98
C ASN A 208 12.28 1.55 13.40
N MET A 209 11.19 1.81 14.13
CA MET A 209 9.85 1.35 13.78
C MET A 209 9.44 1.77 12.36
N MET A 210 9.04 0.78 11.56
CA MET A 210 8.72 0.97 10.14
C MET A 210 7.52 1.90 9.89
N LEU A 211 6.68 2.11 10.90
CA LEU A 211 5.58 3.08 10.85
C LEU A 211 6.07 4.49 10.50
N PHE A 212 7.26 4.87 10.98
CA PHE A 212 7.84 6.20 10.77
C PHE A 212 8.97 6.21 9.74
N THR A 213 9.73 5.12 9.61
CA THR A 213 10.84 5.03 8.64
C THR A 213 10.36 4.70 7.22
N ARG A 214 9.17 4.09 7.06
CA ARG A 214 8.57 3.73 5.77
C ARG A 214 7.08 4.10 5.72
N GLN A 215 6.80 5.41 5.65
CA GLN A 215 5.45 5.98 5.77
C GLN A 215 4.42 5.43 4.75
N ARG A 216 4.85 5.19 3.50
CA ARG A 216 3.99 4.70 2.41
C ARG A 216 3.86 3.17 2.33
N LEU A 217 4.33 2.44 3.34
CA LEU A 217 4.26 0.99 3.39
C LEU A 217 3.04 0.57 4.25
N SER A 218 2.12 -0.21 3.67
CA SER A 218 0.87 -0.64 4.32
C SER A 218 0.98 -1.93 5.14
N ILE A 219 1.95 -2.78 4.80
CA ILE A 219 2.25 -4.04 5.51
C ILE A 219 3.66 -3.91 6.06
N GLN A 220 3.79 -3.90 7.38
CA GLN A 220 5.05 -3.58 8.03
C GLN A 220 5.40 -4.71 9.02
N PRO A 221 6.62 -5.26 8.98
CA PRO A 221 7.08 -6.14 10.03
C PRO A 221 7.37 -5.36 11.33
N LEU A 222 7.20 -6.02 12.46
CA LEU A 222 7.63 -5.56 13.78
C LEU A 222 8.57 -6.57 14.40
N THR A 223 9.57 -6.07 15.11
CA THR A 223 10.35 -6.90 16.03
C THR A 223 9.49 -7.29 17.24
N GLN A 224 9.96 -8.28 18.00
CA GLN A 224 9.33 -8.63 19.28
C GLN A 224 9.32 -7.44 20.24
N GLU A 225 10.43 -6.71 20.35
CA GLU A 225 10.55 -5.52 21.21
C GLU A 225 9.57 -4.40 20.82
N GLU A 226 9.41 -4.14 19.52
CA GLU A 226 8.45 -3.14 19.03
C GLU A 226 7.01 -3.54 19.35
N PHE A 227 6.68 -4.82 19.16
CA PHE A 227 5.34 -5.34 19.43
C PHE A 227 5.02 -5.28 20.93
N ASP A 228 5.91 -5.77 21.77
CA ASP A 228 5.73 -5.79 23.22
C ASP A 228 5.65 -4.38 23.81
N PHE A 229 6.46 -3.44 23.30
CA PHE A 229 6.38 -2.05 23.73
C PHE A 229 5.03 -1.42 23.38
N VAL A 230 4.51 -1.65 22.18
CA VAL A 230 3.17 -1.14 21.81
C VAL A 230 2.09 -1.77 22.71
N LEU A 231 2.22 -3.05 23.07
CA LEU A 231 1.29 -3.69 24.00
C LEU A 231 1.39 -3.10 25.41
N SER A 232 2.58 -2.70 25.88
CA SER A 232 2.71 -2.11 27.22
C SER A 232 1.99 -0.77 27.33
N LEU A 233 1.91 0.00 26.24
CA LEU A 233 1.13 1.24 26.20
C LEU A 233 -0.36 0.99 26.52
N GLU A 234 -0.90 -0.20 26.27
CA GLU A 234 -2.29 -0.54 26.62
C GLU A 234 -2.59 -0.42 28.12
N GLU A 235 -1.59 -0.55 28.99
CA GLU A 235 -1.74 -0.44 30.45
C GLU A 235 -1.52 0.98 30.99
N GLU A 236 -0.95 1.86 30.17
CA GLU A 236 -0.62 3.24 30.54
C GLU A 236 -1.83 4.16 30.36
N LYS A 237 -1.91 5.20 31.19
CA LYS A 237 -2.91 6.26 30.99
C LYS A 237 -2.56 7.07 29.73
N PRO A 238 -3.55 7.47 28.92
CA PRO A 238 -3.33 8.31 27.74
C PRO A 238 -2.63 9.64 28.06
#